data_AF-A0A7X7IU42-F1
#
_entry.id   AF-A0A7X7IU42-F1
#
_cell.length_a   1.000
_cell.length_b   1.000
_cell.length_c   1.000
_cell.angle_alpha   90.00
_cell.angle_beta   90.00
_cell.angle_gamma   90.00
#
_symmetry.space_group_name_H-M   'P 1'
#
loop_
_entity.id
_entity.type
_entity.pdbx_description
1 polymer ?
#
loop_
_entity_poly.entity_id
_entity_poly.type
_entity_poly.pdbx_seq_one_letter_code
_entity_poly.pdbx_strand_id
1 'polypeptide(L)'
;ALTPGGATVPYDSAIHPPGDGAARGGYDTIAFYAGAKNVLTVGAVRDAVVNGLRNLSGATMEGYSSWGPTDDGRIKPDLVANGYSLYSSYSSGTASYAYSSGTSMAAPNATGTAQLLLSLYTSMKPGEYMRASTLKGLLIHTADDLGTAGPDYKLGWGLVDAKAAADLICTAATNPAVASILENQITTAAPVREHAFNWDGVSPIRATLCWTDPAGSATSLHDSRTAKLVNNLNLRLVAPDGATHLPFVMPFVGTWTTASMSSPATTAVGAPFAVPPSTLRLSTT
;
A
#
# COMPACT_ATOMS: atom_id res chain seq x y z
N ALA A 1 -9.97 -2.92 17.17
CA ALA A 1 -10.90 -3.64 18.08
C ALA A 1 -11.07 -5.08 17.59
N LEU A 2 -11.26 -6.03 18.49
CA LEU A 2 -11.62 -7.42 18.16
C LEU A 2 -13.04 -7.44 17.58
N THR A 3 -13.30 -8.19 16.51
CA THR A 3 -14.67 -8.43 16.03
C THR A 3 -15.40 -9.41 16.95
N PRO A 4 -16.67 -9.16 17.32
CA PRO A 4 -17.46 -10.10 18.11
C PRO A 4 -17.64 -11.44 17.37
N GLY A 5 -17.46 -12.57 18.08
CA GLY A 5 -17.76 -13.91 17.58
C GLY A 5 -16.57 -14.87 17.46
N GLY A 6 -15.33 -14.39 17.57
CA GLY A 6 -14.17 -15.25 17.81
C GLY A 6 -14.09 -15.68 19.28
N ALA A 7 -13.53 -16.86 19.56
CA ALA A 7 -13.17 -17.23 20.93
C ALA A 7 -12.15 -16.22 21.48
N THR A 8 -12.40 -15.69 22.68
CA THR A 8 -11.49 -14.73 23.33
C THR A 8 -10.18 -15.43 23.68
N VAL A 9 -9.14 -15.24 22.86
CA VAL A 9 -7.79 -15.70 23.17
C VAL A 9 -7.21 -14.77 24.26
N PRO A 10 -6.77 -15.28 25.42
CA PRO A 10 -6.07 -14.47 26.40
C PRO A 10 -4.81 -13.84 25.80
N TYR A 11 -4.58 -12.56 26.04
CA TYR A 11 -3.35 -11.91 25.58
C TYR A 11 -2.16 -12.36 26.43
N ASP A 12 -1.34 -13.27 25.89
CA ASP A 12 -0.02 -13.61 26.39
C ASP A 12 1.07 -12.77 25.70
N SER A 13 1.71 -11.87 26.46
CA SER A 13 2.79 -11.00 25.96
C SER A 13 4.09 -11.71 25.59
N ALA A 14 4.24 -13.02 25.89
CA ALA A 14 5.41 -13.79 25.46
C ALA A 14 5.29 -14.30 24.01
N ILE A 15 4.07 -14.37 23.46
CA ILE A 15 3.79 -14.91 22.11
C ILE A 15 2.92 -13.99 21.24
N HIS A 16 2.22 -13.01 21.84
CA HIS A 16 1.49 -11.98 21.12
C HIS A 16 2.29 -10.67 21.15
N PRO A 17 2.68 -10.11 19.99
CA PRO A 17 3.26 -8.77 19.97
C PRO A 17 2.20 -7.74 20.43
N PRO A 18 2.57 -6.77 21.30
CA PRO A 18 1.71 -5.63 21.60
C PRO A 18 1.40 -4.80 20.35
N GLY A 19 0.11 -4.55 20.11
CA GLY A 19 -0.38 -3.89 18.89
C GLY A 19 -0.47 -2.37 18.99
N ASP A 20 0.68 -1.69 19.05
CA ASP A 20 0.81 -0.22 19.11
C ASP A 20 2.25 0.30 18.93
N GLY A 21 3.10 -0.41 18.17
CA GLY A 21 4.49 0.00 17.94
C GLY A 21 5.47 -0.35 19.08
N ALA A 22 5.04 -1.10 20.10
CA ALA A 22 5.92 -1.53 21.20
C ALA A 22 6.72 -2.82 20.91
N ALA A 23 6.24 -3.73 20.06
CA ALA A 23 6.93 -5.00 19.77
C ALA A 23 8.14 -4.82 18.83
N ARG A 24 9.18 -5.65 18.99
CA ARG A 24 10.37 -5.78 18.10
C ARG A 24 11.00 -4.47 17.59
N GLY A 25 10.88 -3.37 18.35
CA GLY A 25 11.32 -2.03 17.93
C GLY A 25 10.38 -1.35 16.93
N GLY A 26 9.07 -1.53 17.09
CA GLY A 26 7.97 -1.01 16.27
C GLY A 26 7.42 -1.97 15.22
N TYR A 27 8.27 -2.88 14.73
CA TYR A 27 7.94 -3.86 13.70
C TYR A 27 7.13 -5.04 14.23
N ASP A 28 6.41 -5.71 13.32
CA ASP A 28 5.53 -6.84 13.66
C ASP A 28 4.45 -6.47 14.69
N THR A 29 3.77 -5.34 14.45
CA THR A 29 2.71 -4.81 15.34
C THR A 29 1.38 -4.56 14.61
N ILE A 30 1.24 -5.03 13.36
CA ILE A 30 0.03 -4.87 12.56
C ILE A 30 -1.09 -5.77 13.11
N ALA A 31 -2.17 -5.15 13.59
CA ALA A 31 -3.34 -5.87 14.08
C ALA A 31 -3.95 -6.83 13.02
N PHE A 32 -4.46 -7.99 13.45
CA PHE A 32 -4.90 -9.08 12.57
C PHE A 32 -5.82 -8.64 11.40
N TYR A 33 -6.77 -7.73 11.64
CA TYR A 33 -7.69 -7.20 10.61
C TYR A 33 -6.96 -6.27 9.61
N ALA A 34 -5.99 -5.50 10.08
CA ALA A 34 -5.13 -4.65 9.26
C ALA A 34 -4.10 -5.48 8.45
N GLY A 35 -3.88 -6.74 8.82
CA GLY A 35 -3.09 -7.71 8.07
C GLY A 35 -3.78 -8.24 6.80
N ALA A 36 -5.06 -7.93 6.55
CA ALA A 36 -5.79 -8.41 5.38
C ALA A 36 -5.21 -7.89 4.05
N LYS A 37 -5.19 -8.73 3.01
CA LYS A 37 -4.59 -8.42 1.69
C LYS A 37 -5.32 -7.28 0.96
N ASN A 38 -6.65 -7.37 0.93
CA ASN A 38 -7.50 -6.56 0.05
C ASN A 38 -7.98 -5.23 0.68
N VAL A 39 -7.69 -4.98 1.97
CA VAL A 39 -7.99 -3.70 2.61
C VAL A 39 -6.87 -2.69 2.35
N LEU A 40 -7.18 -1.40 2.46
CA LEU A 40 -6.19 -0.34 2.58
C LEU A 40 -5.88 -0.11 4.06
N THR A 41 -4.68 -0.48 4.49
CA THR A 41 -4.17 -0.29 5.85
C THR A 41 -3.37 1.00 5.90
N VAL A 42 -3.68 1.88 6.85
CA VAL A 42 -3.13 3.24 6.91
C VAL A 42 -2.39 3.45 8.23
N GLY A 43 -1.10 3.73 8.16
CA GLY A 43 -0.27 4.17 9.29
C GLY A 43 -0.36 5.69 9.51
N ALA A 44 0.20 6.17 10.61
CA ALA A 44 0.13 7.58 11.01
C ALA A 44 1.49 8.27 10.98
N VAL A 45 1.56 9.38 10.25
CA VAL A 45 2.65 10.36 10.30
C VAL A 45 2.13 11.69 10.84
N ARG A 46 3.05 12.63 11.11
CA ARG A 46 2.76 14.05 11.32
C ARG A 46 2.28 14.74 10.05
N ASP A 47 1.79 15.96 10.22
CA ASP A 47 1.34 16.77 9.09
C ASP A 47 2.49 17.10 8.14
N ALA A 48 2.25 16.87 6.85
CA ALA A 48 3.18 17.15 5.76
C ALA A 48 2.82 18.47 5.07
N VAL A 49 2.18 19.39 5.79
CA VAL A 49 1.71 20.68 5.27
C VAL A 49 2.21 21.81 6.17
N VAL A 50 2.87 22.79 5.57
CA VAL A 50 3.32 24.02 6.25
C VAL A 50 2.88 25.21 5.41
N ASN A 51 2.14 26.15 6.03
CA ASN A 51 1.57 27.32 5.35
C ASN A 51 0.73 26.98 4.10
N GLY A 52 0.02 25.84 4.13
CA GLY A 52 -0.80 25.36 3.02
C GLY A 52 -0.01 24.70 1.87
N LEU A 53 1.32 24.61 1.97
CA LEU A 53 2.18 23.94 1.00
C LEU A 53 2.65 22.58 1.51
N ARG A 54 2.75 21.62 0.60
CA ARG A 54 3.19 20.25 0.93
C ARG A 54 4.69 20.24 1.20
N ASN A 55 5.07 19.73 2.36
CA ASN A 55 6.45 19.62 2.84
C ASN A 55 6.66 18.23 3.46
N LEU A 56 7.29 17.33 2.69
CA LEU A 56 7.54 15.95 3.09
C LEU A 56 8.46 15.81 4.32
N SER A 57 9.30 16.82 4.63
CA SER A 57 10.14 16.75 5.84
C SER A 57 9.33 16.86 7.13
N GLY A 58 8.07 17.31 7.06
CA GLY A 58 7.13 17.30 8.18
C GLY A 58 6.49 15.93 8.44
N ALA A 59 6.53 15.00 7.47
CA ALA A 59 5.85 13.71 7.49
C ALA A 59 6.54 12.64 8.36
N THR A 60 6.90 12.99 9.61
CA THR A 60 7.61 12.06 10.51
C THR A 60 6.67 10.99 11.07
N MET A 61 7.15 9.75 11.14
CA MET A 61 6.43 8.62 11.74
C MET A 61 6.14 8.84 13.24
N GLU A 62 4.92 8.48 13.66
CA GLU A 62 4.52 8.53 15.07
C GLU A 62 4.71 7.18 15.77
N GLY A 63 5.14 7.22 17.04
CA GLY A 63 5.52 6.02 17.80
C GLY A 63 4.38 5.04 18.10
N TYR A 64 3.12 5.48 18.02
CA TYR A 64 1.92 4.64 18.16
C TYR A 64 1.46 3.99 16.84
N SER A 65 2.11 4.29 15.72
CA SER A 65 1.75 3.69 14.44
C SER A 65 2.35 2.29 14.34
N SER A 66 1.50 1.27 14.20
CA SER A 66 1.95 -0.10 13.94
C SER A 66 2.72 -0.21 12.61
N TRP A 67 3.80 -0.98 12.61
CA TRP A 67 4.61 -1.31 11.44
C TRP A 67 4.56 -2.82 11.16
N GLY A 68 4.68 -3.19 9.89
CA GLY A 68 4.81 -4.56 9.46
C GLY A 68 6.20 -5.14 9.78
N PRO A 69 6.63 -6.21 9.09
CA PRO A 69 5.85 -7.05 8.17
C PRO A 69 4.59 -7.66 8.82
N THR A 70 3.70 -8.24 8.01
CA THR A 70 2.77 -9.28 8.51
C THR A 70 3.52 -10.61 8.70
N ASP A 71 2.98 -11.56 9.46
CA ASP A 71 3.55 -12.91 9.70
C ASP A 71 4.15 -13.57 8.44
N ASP A 72 3.46 -13.45 7.31
CA ASP A 72 3.85 -14.02 6.02
C ASP A 72 4.78 -13.12 5.17
N GLY A 73 5.21 -11.96 5.70
CA GLY A 73 6.22 -11.07 5.11
C GLY A 73 5.68 -9.98 4.19
N ARG A 74 4.38 -9.72 4.18
CA ARG A 74 3.82 -8.66 3.31
C ARG A 74 4.07 -7.28 3.91
N ILE A 75 4.22 -6.30 3.03
CA ILE A 75 4.30 -4.89 3.40
C ILE A 75 2.96 -4.44 3.96
N LYS A 76 2.98 -3.96 5.21
CA LYS A 76 1.90 -3.25 5.90
C LYS A 76 2.55 -2.19 6.81
N PRO A 77 1.95 -1.00 7.03
CA PRO A 77 0.75 -0.49 6.38
C PRO A 77 0.90 -0.41 4.86
N ASP A 78 -0.19 -0.25 4.11
CA ASP A 78 -0.07 -0.03 2.67
C ASP A 78 0.41 1.40 2.38
N LEU A 79 -0.05 2.37 3.19
CA LEU A 79 0.25 3.80 3.07
C LEU A 79 0.28 4.45 4.46
N VAL A 80 0.78 5.68 4.54
CA VAL A 80 0.60 6.57 5.69
C VAL A 80 -0.20 7.81 5.33
N ALA A 81 -0.86 8.40 6.32
CA ALA A 81 -1.51 9.70 6.23
C ALA A 81 -1.26 10.51 7.51
N ASN A 82 -1.49 11.81 7.47
CA ASN A 82 -1.46 12.63 8.69
C ASN A 82 -2.51 12.10 9.67
N GLY A 83 -2.05 11.66 10.84
CA GLY A 83 -2.86 11.20 11.95
C GLY A 83 -2.42 11.78 13.29
N TYR A 84 -1.75 12.93 13.29
CA TYR A 84 -1.24 13.59 14.49
C TYR A 84 -1.90 14.96 14.66
N SER A 85 -2.42 15.23 15.86
CA SER A 85 -3.03 16.52 16.22
C SER A 85 -4.07 17.01 15.19
N LEU A 86 -4.96 16.12 14.74
CA LEU A 86 -6.07 16.50 13.85
C LEU A 86 -7.22 17.09 14.66
N TYR A 87 -7.69 18.27 14.25
CA TYR A 87 -8.92 18.87 14.77
C TYR A 87 -10.13 18.23 14.06
N SER A 88 -11.04 17.63 14.84
CA SER A 88 -12.23 16.98 14.29
C SER A 88 -13.40 17.09 15.26
N SER A 89 -14.61 16.76 14.80
CA SER A 89 -15.80 16.69 15.64
C SER A 89 -15.64 15.70 16.79
N TYR A 90 -16.24 16.01 17.93
CA TYR A 90 -16.07 15.25 19.16
C TYR A 90 -17.41 14.97 19.85
N SER A 91 -17.53 13.83 20.54
CA SER A 91 -18.82 13.31 21.01
C SER A 91 -19.43 14.04 22.21
N SER A 92 -18.73 15.03 22.80
CA SER A 92 -19.20 15.77 23.98
C SER A 92 -20.26 16.85 23.69
N GLY A 93 -20.65 17.08 22.43
CA GLY A 93 -21.73 18.00 22.08
C GLY A 93 -21.89 18.27 20.58
N THR A 94 -23.01 18.86 20.18
CA THR A 94 -23.37 19.11 18.76
C THR A 94 -22.49 20.14 18.04
N ALA A 95 -21.82 21.01 18.80
CA ALA A 95 -20.81 21.96 18.30
C ALA A 95 -19.41 21.67 18.87
N SER A 96 -19.17 20.43 19.32
CA SER A 96 -17.93 20.04 19.99
C SER A 96 -16.89 19.55 18.98
N TYR A 97 -15.66 20.04 19.14
CA TYR A 97 -14.49 19.69 18.35
C TYR A 97 -13.27 19.58 19.27
N ALA A 98 -12.37 18.65 18.98
CA ALA A 98 -11.16 18.43 19.74
C ALA A 98 -10.00 18.00 18.84
N TYR A 99 -8.78 18.20 19.33
CA TYR A 99 -7.59 17.62 18.72
C TYR A 99 -7.40 16.17 19.19
N SER A 100 -7.12 15.27 18.25
CA SER A 100 -6.78 13.87 18.56
C SER A 100 -5.68 13.34 17.64
N SER A 101 -5.03 12.25 18.06
CA SER A 101 -3.91 11.61 17.37
C SER A 101 -4.09 10.09 17.39
N GLY A 102 -3.76 9.43 16.28
CA GLY A 102 -3.86 7.98 16.13
C GLY A 102 -3.89 7.53 14.67
N THR A 103 -3.65 6.24 14.44
CA THR A 103 -4.00 5.61 13.14
C THR A 103 -5.50 5.66 12.88
N SER A 104 -6.32 5.72 13.94
CA SER A 104 -7.76 6.06 13.90
C SER A 104 -8.07 7.45 13.35
N MET A 105 -7.09 8.36 13.27
CA MET A 105 -7.20 9.70 12.66
C MET A 105 -6.62 9.70 11.24
N ALA A 106 -5.54 8.94 10.99
CA ALA A 106 -4.97 8.76 9.65
C ALA A 106 -5.92 7.98 8.70
N ALA A 107 -6.61 6.95 9.19
CA ALA A 107 -7.53 6.14 8.41
C ALA A 107 -8.71 6.94 7.79
N PRO A 108 -9.48 7.76 8.55
CA PRO A 108 -10.53 8.59 7.95
C PRO A 108 -9.99 9.70 7.05
N ASN A 109 -8.78 10.22 7.30
CA ASN A 109 -8.10 11.16 6.40
C ASN A 109 -7.87 10.54 5.01
N ALA A 110 -7.23 9.35 4.97
CA ALA A 110 -7.06 8.59 3.73
C ALA A 110 -8.40 8.17 3.09
N THR A 111 -9.43 7.86 3.89
CA THR A 111 -10.77 7.48 3.41
C THR A 111 -11.48 8.66 2.73
N GLY A 112 -11.43 9.85 3.32
CA GLY A 112 -11.97 11.07 2.71
C GLY A 112 -11.27 11.42 1.40
N THR A 113 -9.94 11.30 1.39
CA THR A 113 -9.14 11.45 0.15
C THR A 113 -9.58 10.45 -0.93
N ALA A 114 -9.71 9.18 -0.58
CA ALA A 114 -10.14 8.13 -1.51
C ALA A 114 -11.55 8.40 -2.08
N GLN A 115 -12.46 8.93 -1.27
CA GLN A 115 -13.82 9.30 -1.72
C GLN A 115 -13.81 10.48 -2.70
N LEU A 116 -12.96 11.49 -2.49
CA LEU A 116 -12.79 12.59 -3.45
C LEU A 116 -12.27 12.08 -4.80
N LEU A 117 -11.30 11.16 -4.79
CA LEU A 117 -10.75 10.55 -6.01
C LEU A 117 -11.76 9.68 -6.75
N LEU A 118 -12.60 8.92 -6.03
CA LEU A 118 -13.72 8.20 -6.63
C LEU A 118 -14.73 9.16 -7.30
N SER A 119 -15.06 10.28 -6.66
CA SER A 119 -15.95 11.30 -7.23
C SER A 119 -15.35 11.92 -8.50
N LEU A 120 -14.05 12.22 -8.49
CA LEU A 120 -13.34 12.75 -9.65
C LEU A 120 -13.30 11.73 -10.79
N TYR A 121 -12.99 10.46 -10.51
CA TYR A 121 -12.94 9.41 -11.53
C TYR A 121 -14.27 9.26 -12.25
N THR A 122 -15.38 9.15 -11.51
CA THR A 122 -16.73 9.05 -12.09
C THR A 122 -17.11 10.29 -12.90
N SER A 123 -16.63 11.48 -12.51
CA SER A 123 -16.84 12.72 -13.27
C SER A 123 -16.00 12.78 -14.56
N MET A 124 -14.77 12.26 -14.54
CA MET A 124 -13.86 12.24 -15.69
C MET A 124 -14.16 11.08 -16.65
N LYS A 125 -14.80 10.02 -16.17
CA LYS A 125 -15.19 8.84 -16.96
C LYS A 125 -16.65 8.43 -16.68
N PRO A 126 -17.64 9.17 -17.21
CA PRO A 126 -19.05 8.89 -16.96
C PRO A 126 -19.45 7.45 -17.36
N GLY A 127 -20.04 6.72 -16.42
CA GLY A 127 -20.46 5.32 -16.62
C GLY A 127 -19.43 4.27 -16.22
N GLU A 128 -18.17 4.63 -15.94
CA GLU A 128 -17.19 3.75 -15.31
C GLU A 128 -17.25 3.83 -13.78
N TYR A 129 -16.94 2.70 -13.12
CA TYR A 129 -16.77 2.63 -11.66
C TYR A 129 -15.41 2.00 -11.35
N MET A 130 -14.55 2.75 -10.64
CA MET A 130 -13.22 2.29 -10.25
C MET A 130 -13.31 1.12 -9.25
N ARG A 131 -12.64 -0.01 -9.52
CA ARG A 131 -12.56 -1.12 -8.56
C ARG A 131 -11.73 -0.77 -7.34
N ALA A 132 -12.00 -1.43 -6.21
CA ALA A 132 -11.22 -1.27 -4.98
C ALA A 132 -9.72 -1.53 -5.15
N SER A 133 -9.33 -2.51 -5.99
CA SER A 133 -7.93 -2.77 -6.34
C SER A 133 -7.30 -1.63 -7.14
N THR A 134 -8.07 -0.96 -7.99
CA THR A 134 -7.64 0.18 -8.82
C THR A 134 -7.47 1.42 -7.95
N LEU A 135 -8.37 1.66 -7.00
CA LEU A 135 -8.26 2.75 -6.02
C LEU A 135 -7.05 2.57 -5.09
N LYS A 136 -6.85 1.35 -4.57
CA LYS A 136 -5.66 1.00 -3.78
C LYS A 136 -4.38 1.13 -4.60
N GLY A 137 -4.39 0.66 -5.85
CA GLY A 137 -3.29 0.78 -6.79
C GLY A 137 -2.94 2.23 -7.12
N LEU A 138 -3.94 3.08 -7.38
CA LEU A 138 -3.78 4.52 -7.63
C LEU A 138 -3.12 5.21 -6.44
N LEU A 139 -3.66 5.03 -5.24
CA LEU A 139 -3.12 5.65 -4.02
C LEU A 139 -1.68 5.20 -3.73
N ILE A 140 -1.34 3.92 -3.96
CA ILE A 140 0.03 3.39 -3.86
C ILE A 140 0.95 3.96 -4.96
N HIS A 141 0.43 4.11 -6.18
CA HIS A 141 1.19 4.59 -7.33
C HIS A 141 1.51 6.08 -7.26
N THR A 142 0.70 6.88 -6.57
CA THR A 142 0.89 8.33 -6.47
C THR A 142 1.31 8.80 -5.08
N ALA A 143 1.48 7.88 -4.13
CA ALA A 143 2.08 8.21 -2.85
C ALA A 143 3.54 8.64 -2.98
N ASP A 144 3.92 9.57 -2.10
CA ASP A 144 5.28 10.05 -1.95
C ASP A 144 6.07 9.10 -1.10
N ASP A 145 7.15 8.63 -1.69
CA ASP A 145 8.15 7.84 -1.03
C ASP A 145 8.79 8.66 0.11
N LEU A 146 8.95 8.05 1.29
CA LEU A 146 9.42 8.70 2.50
C LEU A 146 10.57 7.91 3.10
N GLY A 147 11.63 8.61 3.52
CA GLY A 147 12.79 7.97 4.13
C GLY A 147 13.68 7.27 3.11
N THR A 148 13.61 5.94 3.05
CA THR A 148 14.45 5.12 2.16
C THR A 148 13.73 4.88 0.85
N ALA A 149 14.41 5.01 -0.28
CA ALA A 149 13.78 4.81 -1.59
C ALA A 149 13.26 3.37 -1.78
N GLY A 150 12.02 3.26 -2.28
CA GLY A 150 11.26 2.02 -2.36
C GLY A 150 10.40 1.77 -1.12
N PRO A 151 9.45 0.83 -1.17
CA PRO A 151 8.56 0.58 -0.04
C PRO A 151 9.32 0.06 1.18
N ASP A 152 8.77 0.29 2.38
CA ASP A 152 9.29 -0.27 3.62
C ASP A 152 8.17 -0.73 4.58
N TYR A 153 8.54 -1.43 5.65
CA TYR A 153 7.57 -1.96 6.62
C TYR A 153 7.00 -0.91 7.60
N LYS A 154 7.52 0.31 7.65
CA LYS A 154 7.07 1.41 8.51
C LYS A 154 6.07 2.31 7.79
N LEU A 155 6.46 2.78 6.61
CA LEU A 155 5.79 3.79 5.79
C LEU A 155 4.95 3.17 4.67
N GLY A 156 5.10 1.86 4.42
CA GLY A 156 4.39 1.15 3.37
C GLY A 156 4.91 1.57 2.00
N TRP A 157 4.01 2.05 1.15
CA TRP A 157 4.34 2.68 -0.13
C TRP A 157 4.40 4.21 -0.07
N GLY A 158 4.38 4.79 1.13
CA GLY A 158 4.58 6.23 1.35
C GLY A 158 3.34 7.00 1.79
N LEU A 159 3.44 8.33 1.74
CA LEU A 159 2.39 9.25 2.15
C LEU A 159 1.38 9.48 1.03
N VAL A 160 0.08 9.38 1.36
CA VAL A 160 -1.03 9.73 0.46
C VAL A 160 -0.84 11.12 -0.14
N ASP A 161 -0.88 11.22 -1.47
CA ASP A 161 -1.02 12.48 -2.21
C ASP A 161 -2.32 12.48 -3.02
N ALA A 162 -3.27 13.29 -2.56
CA ALA A 162 -4.55 13.49 -3.21
C ALA A 162 -4.43 14.21 -4.57
N LYS A 163 -3.47 15.12 -4.72
CA LYS A 163 -3.25 15.90 -5.94
C LYS A 163 -2.59 15.04 -7.01
N ALA A 164 -1.53 14.31 -6.69
CA ALA A 164 -0.86 13.43 -7.65
C ALA A 164 -1.83 12.33 -8.16
N ALA A 165 -2.67 11.78 -7.28
CA ALA A 165 -3.75 10.86 -7.66
C ALA A 165 -4.79 11.52 -8.59
N ALA A 166 -5.21 12.75 -8.29
CA ALA A 166 -6.17 13.49 -9.11
C ALA A 166 -5.61 13.87 -10.49
N ASP A 167 -4.37 14.37 -10.54
CA ASP A 167 -3.68 14.71 -11.78
C ASP A 167 -3.51 13.47 -12.68
N LEU A 168 -3.22 12.30 -12.09
CA LEU A 168 -3.14 11.04 -12.82
C LEU A 168 -4.51 10.58 -13.37
N ILE A 169 -5.60 10.72 -12.60
CA ILE A 169 -6.96 10.46 -13.11
C ILE A 169 -7.27 11.37 -14.31
N CYS A 170 -7.01 12.68 -14.18
CA CYS A 170 -7.26 13.65 -15.24
C CYS A 170 -6.42 13.37 -16.50
N THR A 171 -5.13 13.05 -16.32
CA THR A 171 -4.22 12.70 -17.42
C THR A 171 -4.67 11.40 -18.10
N ALA A 172 -5.01 10.35 -17.34
CA ALA A 172 -5.46 9.09 -17.92
C ALA A 172 -6.83 9.17 -18.62
N ALA A 173 -7.65 10.17 -18.30
CA ALA A 173 -8.91 10.44 -18.99
C ALA A 173 -8.75 11.32 -20.25
N THR A 174 -7.81 12.27 -20.24
CA THR A 174 -7.66 13.27 -21.33
C THR A 174 -6.50 12.99 -22.29
N ASN A 175 -5.46 12.29 -21.83
CA ASN A 175 -4.27 11.92 -22.60
C ASN A 175 -3.77 10.51 -22.20
N PRO A 176 -4.52 9.45 -22.54
CA PRO A 176 -4.19 8.07 -22.16
C PRO A 176 -2.89 7.54 -22.78
N ALA A 177 -2.26 8.27 -23.72
CA ALA A 177 -0.96 7.94 -24.28
C ALA A 177 0.21 8.34 -23.37
N VAL A 178 0.00 9.26 -22.42
CA VAL A 178 1.03 9.73 -21.46
C VAL A 178 0.92 8.99 -20.13
N ALA A 179 -0.30 8.67 -19.67
CA ALA A 179 -0.51 7.89 -18.46
C ALA A 179 -1.80 7.07 -18.56
N SER A 180 -1.81 5.87 -17.99
CA SER A 180 -2.93 4.93 -18.14
C SER A 180 -3.33 4.28 -16.80
N ILE A 181 -4.64 4.26 -16.51
CA ILE A 181 -5.24 3.47 -15.44
C ILE A 181 -6.02 2.34 -16.10
N LEU A 182 -5.59 1.09 -15.89
CA LEU A 182 -6.06 -0.08 -16.64
C LEU A 182 -6.64 -1.12 -15.70
N GLU A 183 -7.87 -1.57 -15.99
CA GLU A 183 -8.47 -2.73 -15.33
C GLU A 183 -8.48 -3.92 -16.28
N ASN A 184 -7.97 -5.06 -15.83
CA ASN A 184 -7.93 -6.29 -16.63
C ASN A 184 -8.30 -7.51 -15.77
N GLN A 185 -8.33 -8.69 -16.39
CA GLN A 185 -8.47 -9.98 -15.73
C GLN A 185 -7.44 -10.93 -16.32
N ILE A 186 -6.70 -11.66 -15.48
CA ILE A 186 -5.79 -12.73 -15.91
C ILE A 186 -6.42 -14.07 -15.49
N THR A 187 -6.40 -15.05 -16.39
CA THR A 187 -7.03 -16.37 -16.18
C THR A 187 -6.05 -17.48 -16.55
N THR A 188 -6.31 -18.71 -16.13
CA THR A 188 -5.48 -19.88 -16.50
C THR A 188 -5.43 -20.11 -18.02
N ALA A 189 -6.52 -19.82 -18.74
CA ALA A 189 -6.59 -19.90 -20.20
C ALA A 189 -5.87 -18.75 -20.92
N ALA A 190 -5.67 -17.61 -20.25
CA ALA A 190 -4.98 -16.45 -20.80
C ALA A 190 -4.07 -15.85 -19.72
N PRO A 191 -2.94 -16.51 -19.38
CA PRO A 191 -2.12 -16.21 -18.20
C PRO A 191 -1.20 -14.99 -18.38
N VAL A 192 -1.12 -14.43 -19.58
CA VAL A 192 -0.32 -13.23 -19.85
C VAL A 192 -1.22 -12.09 -20.32
N ARG A 193 -0.94 -10.89 -19.85
CA ARG A 193 -1.40 -9.63 -20.46
C ARG A 193 -0.18 -8.82 -20.85
N GLU A 194 -0.17 -8.31 -22.07
CA GLU A 194 0.86 -7.41 -22.55
C GLU A 194 0.22 -6.04 -22.83
N HIS A 195 0.88 -4.97 -22.43
CA HIS A 195 0.42 -3.60 -22.72
C HIS A 195 1.60 -2.74 -23.14
N ALA A 196 1.53 -2.21 -24.36
CA ALA A 196 2.55 -1.34 -24.91
C ALA A 196 2.26 0.12 -24.56
N PHE A 197 3.30 0.90 -24.30
CA PHE A 197 3.23 2.35 -24.14
C PHE A 197 4.47 3.02 -24.73
N ASN A 198 4.35 4.28 -25.14
CA ASN A 198 5.47 5.04 -25.68
C ASN A 198 6.29 5.62 -24.53
N TRP A 199 7.61 5.57 -24.64
CA TRP A 199 8.53 6.21 -23.70
C TRP A 199 9.37 7.28 -24.41
N ASP A 200 9.58 8.42 -23.75
CA ASP A 200 10.35 9.55 -24.30
C ASP A 200 11.88 9.35 -24.23
N GLY A 201 12.33 8.23 -23.65
CA GLY A 201 13.75 7.90 -23.47
C GLY A 201 14.42 8.59 -22.27
N VAL A 202 13.71 9.40 -21.48
CA VAL A 202 14.30 10.23 -20.41
C VAL A 202 13.48 10.29 -19.11
N SER A 203 12.14 10.27 -19.18
CA SER A 203 11.28 10.36 -18.01
C SER A 203 11.26 9.03 -17.22
N PRO A 204 11.23 9.05 -15.88
CA PRO A 204 11.17 7.83 -15.08
C PRO A 204 9.84 7.09 -15.27
N ILE A 205 9.91 5.77 -15.47
CA ILE A 205 8.73 4.90 -15.56
C ILE A 205 8.37 4.39 -14.16
N ARG A 206 7.15 4.68 -13.70
CA ARG A 206 6.52 4.04 -12.52
C ARG A 206 5.45 3.07 -13.02
N ALA A 207 5.36 1.89 -12.43
CA ALA A 207 4.31 0.92 -12.72
C ALA A 207 3.87 0.19 -11.45
N THR A 208 2.57 -0.01 -11.28
CA THR A 208 1.99 -0.61 -10.08
C THR A 208 0.93 -1.63 -10.48
N LEU A 209 1.06 -2.86 -9.98
CA LEU A 209 0.07 -3.92 -10.13
C LEU A 209 -0.62 -4.15 -8.79
N CYS A 210 -1.95 -4.03 -8.75
CA CYS A 210 -2.76 -4.28 -7.57
C CYS A 210 -4.00 -5.10 -7.94
N TRP A 211 -4.32 -6.12 -7.14
CA TRP A 211 -5.45 -7.01 -7.37
C TRP A 211 -6.17 -7.39 -6.07
N THR A 212 -7.44 -7.75 -6.19
CA THR A 212 -8.21 -8.37 -5.11
C THR A 212 -7.94 -9.87 -5.13
N ASP A 213 -7.23 -10.39 -4.13
CA ASP A 213 -6.84 -11.80 -4.04
C ASP A 213 -7.88 -12.60 -3.22
N PRO A 214 -8.24 -13.85 -3.56
CA PRO A 214 -9.14 -14.68 -2.74
C PRO A 214 -8.65 -14.82 -1.30
N ALA A 215 -9.54 -15.17 -0.36
CA ALA A 215 -9.15 -15.37 1.04
C ALA A 215 -8.05 -16.46 1.14
N GLY A 216 -6.96 -16.13 1.83
CA GLY A 216 -5.88 -17.09 2.11
C GLY A 216 -6.23 -18.02 3.28
N SER A 217 -5.52 -19.13 3.41
CA SER A 217 -5.74 -20.09 4.50
C SER A 217 -5.52 -19.45 5.87
N ALA A 218 -6.58 -19.43 6.68
CA ALA A 218 -6.53 -19.02 8.07
C ALA A 218 -5.51 -19.85 8.86
N THR A 219 -4.96 -19.27 9.92
CA THR A 219 -4.07 -19.98 10.84
C THR A 219 -4.23 -19.43 12.25
N SER A 220 -3.96 -20.28 13.24
CA SER A 220 -3.80 -19.92 14.65
C SER A 220 -2.33 -19.98 15.09
N LEU A 221 -1.40 -20.20 14.15
CA LEU A 221 0.03 -20.19 14.41
C LEU A 221 0.56 -18.74 14.31
N HIS A 222 1.25 -18.31 15.36
CA HIS A 222 2.02 -17.07 15.42
C HIS A 222 3.27 -17.15 14.54
N ASP A 223 3.78 -16.00 14.07
CA ASP A 223 4.99 -15.86 13.24
C ASP A 223 4.98 -16.77 11.98
N SER A 224 3.78 -17.13 11.49
CA SER A 224 3.62 -18.15 10.45
C SER A 224 4.00 -17.61 9.08
N ARG A 225 5.22 -17.99 8.63
CA ARG A 225 5.77 -17.69 7.30
C ARG A 225 4.99 -18.30 6.12
N THR A 226 3.93 -19.09 6.36
CA THR A 226 3.11 -19.67 5.31
C THR A 226 2.33 -18.57 4.58
N ALA A 227 2.75 -18.29 3.34
CA ALA A 227 2.17 -17.27 2.45
C ALA A 227 0.64 -17.28 2.47
N LYS A 228 0.04 -16.12 2.71
CA LYS A 228 -1.42 -15.94 2.61
C LYS A 228 -1.88 -15.59 1.20
N LEU A 229 -0.95 -15.35 0.28
CA LEU A 229 -1.20 -15.12 -1.15
C LEU A 229 -1.78 -16.37 -1.81
N VAL A 230 -2.82 -16.21 -2.64
CA VAL A 230 -3.46 -17.32 -3.37
C VAL A 230 -3.10 -17.21 -4.85
N ASN A 231 -3.42 -16.09 -5.51
CA ASN A 231 -3.02 -15.83 -6.88
C ASN A 231 -1.72 -15.00 -6.89
N ASN A 232 -0.62 -15.64 -7.29
CA ASN A 232 0.67 -14.98 -7.47
C ASN A 232 0.76 -14.34 -8.87
N LEU A 233 0.41 -13.06 -8.96
CA LEU A 233 0.53 -12.26 -10.19
C LEU A 233 1.86 -11.52 -10.21
N ASN A 234 2.52 -11.50 -11.37
CA ASN A 234 3.81 -10.83 -11.53
C ASN A 234 3.74 -9.66 -12.50
N LEU A 235 4.46 -8.59 -12.17
CA LEU A 235 4.64 -7.41 -13.02
C LEU A 235 6.05 -7.41 -13.64
N ARG A 236 6.02 -7.26 -14.95
CA ARG A 236 7.08 -7.02 -15.94
C ARG A 236 7.28 -5.64 -16.52
N LEU A 237 8.46 -4.99 -16.50
CA LEU A 237 8.78 -3.96 -17.50
C LEU A 237 9.78 -4.53 -18.50
N VAL A 238 9.56 -4.29 -19.80
CA VAL A 238 10.49 -4.64 -20.89
C VAL A 238 10.84 -3.38 -21.67
N ALA A 239 12.11 -3.00 -21.64
CA ALA A 239 12.67 -1.84 -22.35
C ALA A 239 12.85 -2.13 -23.86
N PRO A 240 13.10 -1.11 -24.73
CA PRO A 240 13.16 -1.30 -26.18
C PRO A 240 14.36 -2.16 -26.64
N ASP A 241 15.41 -2.23 -25.83
CA ASP A 241 16.58 -3.09 -26.02
C ASP A 241 16.35 -4.55 -25.56
N GLY A 242 15.17 -4.85 -25.01
CA GLY A 242 14.81 -6.15 -24.44
C GLY A 242 15.18 -6.34 -22.97
N ALA A 243 15.80 -5.35 -22.31
CA ALA A 243 16.11 -5.43 -20.89
C ALA A 243 14.83 -5.55 -20.06
N THR A 244 14.84 -6.42 -19.05
CA THR A 244 13.68 -6.65 -18.18
C THR A 244 13.93 -6.04 -16.80
N HIS A 245 13.04 -5.15 -16.36
CA HIS A 245 13.03 -4.62 -15.00
C HIS A 245 11.88 -5.26 -14.21
N LEU A 246 12.16 -5.58 -12.94
CA LEU A 246 11.22 -6.25 -12.03
C LEU A 246 10.81 -5.33 -10.87
N PRO A 247 9.75 -5.67 -10.12
CA PRO A 247 9.28 -4.85 -9.00
C PRO A 247 10.25 -4.85 -7.82
N PHE A 248 9.98 -3.94 -6.87
CA PHE A 248 10.60 -3.99 -5.54
C PHE A 248 10.22 -5.27 -4.79
N VAL A 249 11.18 -5.78 -4.02
CA VAL A 249 11.01 -6.85 -3.02
C VAL A 249 11.65 -6.41 -1.71
N MET A 250 11.04 -6.80 -0.59
CA MET A 250 11.65 -6.63 0.72
C MET A 250 12.69 -7.75 0.97
N PRO A 251 13.85 -7.44 1.57
CA PRO A 251 14.91 -8.42 1.80
C PRO A 251 14.51 -9.57 2.76
N PHE A 252 15.16 -10.72 2.55
CA PHE A 252 14.89 -12.04 3.13
C PHE A 252 16.26 -12.77 3.23
N VAL A 253 16.56 -13.72 4.14
CA VAL A 253 15.74 -14.66 4.93
C VAL A 253 16.27 -14.74 6.37
N GLY A 254 15.46 -15.16 7.35
CA GLY A 254 15.95 -15.62 8.66
C GLY A 254 15.00 -15.34 9.81
N THR A 255 15.55 -14.88 10.94
CA THR A 255 14.81 -14.33 12.07
C THR A 255 14.46 -12.85 11.85
N TRP A 256 13.27 -12.45 12.27
CA TRP A 256 12.84 -11.06 12.32
C TRP A 256 13.59 -10.27 13.39
N THR A 257 14.75 -9.75 12.99
CA THR A 257 15.50 -8.74 13.74
C THR A 257 15.08 -7.35 13.27
N THR A 258 15.11 -6.36 14.16
CA THR A 258 14.88 -4.95 13.81
C THR A 258 15.79 -4.50 12.67
N ALA A 259 17.04 -4.99 12.62
CA ALA A 259 17.96 -4.78 11.51
C ALA A 259 17.36 -5.29 10.17
N SER A 260 16.98 -6.57 10.09
CA SER A 260 16.40 -7.17 8.87
C SER A 260 15.11 -6.50 8.40
N MET A 261 14.28 -6.01 9.34
CA MET A 261 13.01 -5.33 9.03
C MET A 261 13.19 -3.84 8.71
N SER A 262 14.36 -3.27 9.00
CA SER A 262 14.75 -1.90 8.62
C SER A 262 15.56 -1.81 7.33
N SER A 263 15.94 -2.95 6.74
CA SER A 263 16.69 -2.97 5.49
C SER A 263 15.87 -2.39 4.31
N PRO A 264 16.51 -1.62 3.40
CA PRO A 264 15.87 -1.10 2.20
C PRO A 264 15.24 -2.19 1.32
N ALA A 265 14.16 -1.85 0.61
CA ALA A 265 13.71 -2.66 -0.52
C ALA A 265 14.79 -2.71 -1.61
N THR A 266 14.82 -3.83 -2.35
CA THR A 266 15.68 -4.00 -3.52
C THR A 266 14.84 -4.33 -4.74
N THR A 267 15.34 -4.04 -5.95
CA THR A 267 14.74 -4.58 -7.18
C THR A 267 14.93 -6.09 -7.20
N ALA A 268 13.89 -6.86 -7.57
CA ALA A 268 14.04 -8.31 -7.72
C ALA A 268 15.07 -8.66 -8.82
N VAL A 269 15.88 -9.71 -8.59
CA VAL A 269 16.97 -10.12 -9.48
C VAL A 269 16.73 -11.54 -10.01
N GLY A 270 17.10 -11.79 -11.26
CA GLY A 270 16.94 -13.09 -11.93
C GLY A 270 15.51 -13.35 -12.39
N ALA A 271 15.13 -14.63 -12.49
CA ALA A 271 13.74 -15.05 -12.61
C ALA A 271 13.34 -15.77 -11.32
N PRO A 272 12.78 -15.07 -10.30
CA PRO A 272 12.44 -15.67 -9.00
C PRO A 272 11.30 -16.70 -9.06
N PHE A 273 10.70 -16.91 -10.23
CA PHE A 273 9.39 -17.54 -10.40
C PHE A 273 9.52 -18.84 -11.19
N ALA A 274 9.83 -19.93 -10.48
CA ALA A 274 10.04 -21.28 -11.03
C ALA A 274 8.78 -21.98 -11.58
N VAL A 275 7.63 -21.30 -11.54
CA VAL A 275 6.34 -21.73 -12.12
C VAL A 275 5.91 -20.59 -13.05
N PRO A 276 5.48 -20.85 -14.30
CA PRO A 276 5.08 -19.79 -15.23
C PRO A 276 3.89 -19.02 -14.62
N PRO A 277 4.10 -17.81 -14.06
CA PRO A 277 3.09 -17.17 -13.27
C PRO A 277 2.16 -16.38 -14.18
N SER A 278 0.96 -16.10 -13.70
CA SER A 278 0.10 -15.13 -14.36
C SER A 278 0.82 -13.77 -14.38
N THR A 279 1.13 -13.25 -15.56
CA THR A 279 2.09 -12.14 -15.74
C THR A 279 1.46 -10.97 -16.49
N LEU A 280 1.50 -9.78 -15.89
CA LEU A 280 1.35 -8.52 -16.62
C LEU A 280 2.73 -8.08 -17.12
N ARG A 281 2.87 -7.88 -18.42
CA ARG A 281 4.06 -7.36 -19.08
C ARG A 281 3.72 -5.99 -19.64
N LEU A 282 4.49 -4.98 -19.27
CA LEU A 282 4.45 -3.68 -19.92
C LEU A 282 5.70 -3.59 -20.82
N SER A 283 5.52 -3.17 -22.06
CA SER A 283 6.60 -3.03 -23.04
C SER A 283 6.66 -1.60 -23.55
N THR A 284 7.82 -0.98 -23.54
CA THR A 284 8.04 0.30 -24.20
C THR A 284 8.28 0.09 -25.69
N THR A 285 7.63 0.89 -26.53
CA THR A 285 7.91 1.00 -27.97
C THR A 285 8.55 2.33 -28.32
#